data_AF-A0A9R1J2G4-F1
#
_entry.id   AF-A0A9R1J2G4-F1
#
_cell.length_a   1.000
_cell.length_b   1.000
_cell.length_c   1.000
_cell.angle_alpha   90.00
_cell.angle_beta   90.00
_cell.angle_gamma   90.00
#
_symmetry.space_group_name_H-M   'P 1'
#
loop_
_entity.id
_entity.type
_entity.pdbx_description
1 polymer ?
#
loop_
_entity_poly.entity_id
_entity_poly.type
_entity_poly.pdbx_seq_one_letter_code
_entity_poly.pdbx_strand_id
1 'polypeptide(L)'
;MKTRRGACYSCHDPAAEAPEMHRRKRRRTAMETAGCAGAAVGDLFEDLPDDLLVSILADVAASARSPADLAGAIMTYVPLYSAFLYECESSLGWRWSSYGELLGCARRCKRFRELGQNKVVLAKVSPRCLAVRAKSWSDSAHRFLQRCADAGNLDACYLLGMIRFYCLGSRGSGAALMAAAAVGGHREALYSLAVIQFNGSGGSKDDRDLRAGAALCARAASLGHVDALRELGHCLQDGYGVRRSLLDGRRLLIQANARELAAAVTTSASLLRAAAGSGKASRRHSCLLSDFGCRAAAAAAGEAHAANRFLVEWFASQPLGAESSPAPAPAPAAAEEGGGLRLCSHALCGRPETRRHEFRRCSVCGVVNYCSRACQALHWKMAHKAECTPMDRWLDGANANPNPNAVAGAGDAAVVAPAL
;
A
#
# COMPACT_ATOMS: atom_id res chain seq x y z
N MET A 1 36.45 -2.90 0.14
CA MET A 1 37.78 -2.50 0.68
C MET A 1 38.21 -3.49 1.75
N LYS A 2 39.30 -4.22 1.47
CA LYS A 2 40.10 -5.20 2.25
C LYS A 2 39.40 -6.15 3.26
N THR A 3 39.41 -7.44 2.93
CA THR A 3 39.18 -8.57 3.85
C THR A 3 40.51 -9.04 4.47
N ARG A 4 40.50 -9.31 5.79
CA ARG A 4 41.60 -10.00 6.51
C ARG A 4 41.46 -11.50 6.27
N ARG A 5 42.02 -11.99 5.17
CA ARG A 5 42.54 -13.35 4.91
C ARG A 5 42.68 -13.43 3.40
N GLY A 6 43.85 -13.00 2.92
CA GLY A 6 44.21 -13.15 1.52
C GLY A 6 44.28 -14.62 1.15
N ALA A 7 43.42 -15.03 0.23
CA ALA A 7 43.60 -16.19 -0.62
C ALA A 7 42.84 -15.91 -1.92
N CYS A 8 43.57 -15.66 -3.00
CA CYS A 8 43.04 -15.56 -4.34
C CYS A 8 42.63 -16.96 -4.83
N TYR A 9 41.50 -17.05 -5.53
CA TYR A 9 41.17 -18.23 -6.31
C TYR A 9 42.24 -18.41 -7.40
N SER A 10 42.96 -19.53 -7.37
CA SER A 10 43.82 -19.95 -8.49
C SER A 10 43.16 -21.12 -9.19
N CYS A 11 43.08 -20.98 -10.51
CA CYS A 11 42.59 -21.92 -11.49
C CYS A 11 43.61 -23.05 -11.64
N HIS A 12 43.16 -24.30 -11.61
CA HIS A 12 43.98 -25.46 -11.97
C HIS A 12 44.10 -25.57 -13.49
N ASP A 13 45.32 -25.83 -13.96
CA ASP A 13 45.58 -26.75 -15.08
C ASP A 13 46.83 -27.62 -14.76
N PRO A 14 46.93 -28.85 -15.30
CA PRO A 14 47.82 -29.90 -14.78
C PRO A 14 49.08 -30.08 -15.64
N ALA A 15 50.21 -30.48 -15.04
CA ALA A 15 51.11 -31.54 -15.52
C ALA A 15 52.51 -31.53 -14.83
N ALA A 16 52.89 -32.75 -14.42
CA ALA A 16 54.22 -33.36 -14.50
C ALA A 16 55.34 -33.09 -13.46
N GLU A 17 55.97 -34.23 -13.12
CA GLU A 17 57.30 -34.50 -12.56
C GLU A 17 57.51 -34.57 -11.03
N ALA A 18 57.76 -35.81 -10.57
CA ALA A 18 58.43 -36.21 -9.32
C ALA A 18 59.96 -36.28 -9.57
N PRO A 19 60.87 -36.65 -8.62
CA PRO A 19 60.66 -37.15 -7.24
C PRO A 19 61.63 -36.58 -6.17
N GLU A 20 61.36 -36.79 -4.87
CA GLU A 20 62.42 -37.20 -3.93
C GLU A 20 61.90 -37.88 -2.66
N MET A 21 62.69 -38.86 -2.24
CA MET A 21 62.38 -39.95 -1.32
C MET A 21 62.91 -39.64 0.07
N HIS A 22 62.05 -39.53 1.09
CA HIS A 22 62.46 -39.69 2.49
C HIS A 22 61.57 -40.68 3.24
N ARG A 23 62.24 -41.43 4.12
CA ARG A 23 61.97 -42.82 4.52
C ARG A 23 61.32 -42.87 5.90
N ARG A 24 60.45 -43.88 6.09
CA ARG A 24 59.95 -44.50 7.36
C ARG A 24 58.81 -43.73 8.06
N LYS A 25 57.70 -44.34 8.48
CA LYS A 25 57.54 -45.66 9.11
C LYS A 25 56.18 -46.28 8.75
N ARG A 26 56.19 -47.51 8.24
CA ARG A 26 55.02 -48.36 7.99
C ARG A 26 54.50 -48.90 9.33
N ARG A 27 53.24 -48.68 9.67
CA ARG A 27 52.50 -49.49 10.65
C ARG A 27 51.35 -50.19 9.92
N ARG A 28 51.32 -51.52 10.05
CA ARG A 28 50.44 -52.46 9.36
C ARG A 28 49.03 -52.44 9.99
N THR A 29 48.04 -52.32 9.12
CA THR A 29 46.72 -53.01 9.07
C THR A 29 46.07 -53.49 10.36
N ALA A 30 44.84 -53.03 10.59
CA ALA A 30 43.73 -53.87 11.02
C ALA A 30 42.51 -53.54 10.14
N MET A 31 42.09 -54.52 9.36
CA MET A 31 40.82 -54.56 8.64
C MET A 31 39.85 -55.27 9.57
N GLU A 32 38.87 -54.55 10.11
CA GLU A 32 37.71 -55.11 10.82
C GLU A 32 36.53 -54.18 10.53
N THR A 33 35.70 -54.60 9.58
CA THR A 33 34.31 -55.03 9.75
C THR A 33 33.29 -53.91 9.71
N ALA A 34 32.36 -54.08 8.77
CA ALA A 34 31.21 -53.23 8.52
C ALA A 34 30.42 -52.92 9.80
N GLY A 35 30.19 -51.63 10.01
CA GLY A 35 29.04 -51.13 10.76
C GLY A 35 28.51 -49.95 9.96
N CYS A 36 27.36 -50.13 9.30
CA CYS A 36 26.53 -49.03 8.84
C CYS A 36 26.10 -48.21 10.06
N ALA A 37 26.98 -47.32 10.53
CA ALA A 37 26.57 -46.21 11.36
C ALA A 37 25.87 -45.24 10.40
N GLY A 38 24.55 -45.15 10.52
CA GLY A 38 23.73 -44.24 9.75
C GLY A 38 24.36 -42.85 9.77
N ALA A 39 24.64 -42.32 8.58
CA ALA A 39 24.93 -40.91 8.43
C ALA A 39 23.72 -40.17 9.02
N ALA A 40 23.90 -39.60 10.20
CA ALA A 40 22.98 -38.59 10.68
C ALA A 40 22.95 -37.54 9.58
N VAL A 41 21.81 -37.43 8.89
CA VAL A 41 21.56 -36.34 7.95
C VAL A 41 21.63 -35.09 8.82
N GLY A 42 22.81 -34.47 8.86
CA GLY A 42 23.03 -33.19 9.51
C GLY A 42 22.01 -32.22 8.93
N ASP A 43 21.41 -31.42 9.82
CA ASP A 43 20.33 -30.53 9.45
C ASP A 43 20.84 -29.51 8.42
N LEU A 44 20.45 -29.67 7.14
CA LEU A 44 21.06 -29.03 5.96
C LEU A 44 21.22 -27.50 6.07
N PHE A 45 20.44 -26.84 6.92
CA PHE A 45 20.48 -25.40 7.13
C PHE A 45 21.33 -24.93 8.32
N GLU A 46 21.75 -25.81 9.24
CA GLU A 46 22.74 -25.42 10.27
C GLU A 46 24.12 -25.22 9.63
N ASP A 47 24.42 -25.97 8.56
CA ASP A 47 25.68 -25.86 7.81
C ASP A 47 25.67 -24.76 6.73
N LEU A 48 24.50 -24.19 6.41
CA LEU A 48 24.37 -23.08 5.46
C LEU A 48 24.94 -21.78 6.07
N PRO A 49 25.76 -21.00 5.35
CA PRO A 49 26.25 -19.71 5.83
C PRO A 49 25.12 -18.66 5.94
N ASP A 50 25.29 -17.69 6.85
CA ASP A 50 24.26 -16.71 7.20
C ASP A 50 23.80 -15.83 6.02
N ASP A 51 24.67 -15.57 5.06
CA ASP A 51 24.37 -14.80 3.84
C ASP A 51 23.35 -15.52 2.95
N LEU A 52 23.49 -16.84 2.78
CA LEU A 52 22.52 -17.66 2.06
C LEU A 52 21.19 -17.74 2.81
N LEU A 53 21.22 -17.90 4.13
CA LEU A 53 20.01 -17.90 4.95
C LEU A 53 19.27 -16.55 4.89
N VAL A 54 19.99 -15.43 4.94
CA VAL A 54 19.42 -14.09 4.78
C VAL A 54 18.81 -13.92 3.38
N SER A 55 19.45 -14.43 2.33
CA SER A 55 18.89 -14.38 0.98
C SER A 55 17.57 -15.15 0.89
N ILE A 56 17.55 -16.39 1.39
CA ILE A 56 16.36 -17.24 1.43
C ILE A 56 15.22 -16.55 2.21
N LEU A 57 15.52 -16.04 3.41
CA LEU A 57 14.54 -15.35 4.24
C LEU A 57 14.03 -14.06 3.59
N ALA A 58 14.88 -13.33 2.86
CA ALA A 58 14.49 -12.11 2.16
C ALA A 58 13.53 -12.43 1.00
N ASP A 59 13.73 -13.54 0.29
CA ASP A 59 12.85 -13.97 -0.80
C ASP A 59 11.52 -14.54 -0.28
N VAL A 60 11.54 -15.23 0.87
CA VAL A 60 10.31 -15.58 1.59
C VAL A 60 9.58 -14.33 2.07
N ALA A 61 10.28 -13.35 2.64
CA ALA A 61 9.67 -12.10 3.08
C ALA A 61 9.03 -11.31 1.93
N ALA A 62 9.63 -11.34 0.73
CA ALA A 62 9.11 -10.71 -0.47
C ALA A 62 7.85 -11.41 -1.02
N SER A 63 7.76 -12.73 -0.88
CA SER A 63 6.68 -13.55 -1.42
C SER A 63 5.56 -13.86 -0.42
N ALA A 64 5.78 -13.64 0.88
CA ALA A 64 4.85 -13.93 1.95
C ALA A 64 3.49 -13.23 1.73
N ARG A 65 2.40 -13.99 1.90
CA ARG A 65 1.04 -13.50 1.63
C ARG A 65 0.37 -12.93 2.88
N SER A 66 0.91 -13.22 4.06
CA SER A 66 0.41 -12.73 5.34
C SER A 66 1.54 -12.58 6.37
N PRO A 67 1.35 -11.79 7.44
CA PRO A 67 2.29 -11.77 8.56
C PRO A 67 2.48 -13.14 9.21
N ALA A 68 1.45 -14.00 9.19
CA ALA A 68 1.52 -15.35 9.74
C ALA A 68 2.39 -16.28 8.87
N ASP A 69 2.37 -16.11 7.54
CA ASP A 69 3.24 -16.86 6.62
C ASP A 69 4.72 -16.51 6.88
N LEU A 70 5.01 -15.22 7.04
CA LEU A 70 6.35 -14.72 7.36
C LEU A 70 6.80 -15.18 8.75
N ALA A 71 5.93 -15.01 9.76
CA ALA A 71 6.23 -15.46 11.12
C ALA A 71 6.41 -16.98 11.17
N GLY A 72 5.60 -17.73 10.43
CA GLY A 72 5.75 -19.17 10.22
C GLY A 72 7.11 -19.49 9.66
N ALA A 73 7.49 -18.93 8.52
CA ALA A 73 8.80 -19.19 7.90
C ALA A 73 10.01 -18.79 8.77
N ILE A 74 9.89 -17.75 9.59
CA ILE A 74 10.94 -17.35 10.55
C ILE A 74 10.98 -18.29 11.77
N MET A 75 9.84 -18.85 12.16
CA MET A 75 9.68 -19.63 13.39
C MET A 75 9.76 -21.14 13.20
N THR A 76 9.44 -21.66 12.01
CA THR A 76 9.46 -23.08 11.69
C THR A 76 10.44 -23.34 10.56
N TYR A 77 11.29 -24.33 10.81
CA TYR A 77 12.27 -24.89 9.88
C TYR A 77 11.63 -25.63 8.69
N VAL A 78 10.45 -26.18 8.94
CA VAL A 78 9.71 -27.11 8.07
C VAL A 78 9.20 -26.52 6.74
N PRO A 79 8.77 -25.24 6.60
CA PRO A 79 8.27 -24.71 5.33
C PRO A 79 9.36 -24.51 4.28
N LEU A 80 10.58 -24.16 4.69
CA LEU A 80 11.73 -24.02 3.79
C LEU A 80 12.20 -25.39 3.27
N TYR A 81 12.17 -26.40 4.16
CA TYR A 81 12.39 -27.78 3.79
C TYR A 81 11.32 -28.30 2.80
N SER A 82 10.05 -27.93 3.01
CA SER A 82 8.93 -28.31 2.12
C SER A 82 9.02 -27.69 0.73
N ALA A 83 9.46 -26.43 0.60
CA ALA A 83 9.61 -25.77 -0.70
C ALA A 83 10.79 -26.35 -1.51
N PHE A 84 11.90 -26.67 -0.82
CA PHE A 84 13.07 -27.32 -1.43
C PHE A 84 12.79 -28.80 -1.78
N LEU A 85 11.98 -29.49 -0.96
CA LEU A 85 11.54 -30.85 -1.24
C LEU A 85 10.47 -30.94 -2.33
N TYR A 86 9.67 -29.91 -2.59
CA TYR A 86 8.69 -29.94 -3.70
C TYR A 86 9.37 -29.93 -5.09
N GLU A 87 10.57 -29.36 -5.20
CA GLU A 87 11.42 -29.51 -6.40
C GLU A 87 12.07 -30.91 -6.47
N CYS A 88 12.31 -31.55 -5.32
CA CYS A 88 12.99 -32.84 -5.22
C CYS A 88 12.03 -34.07 -5.26
N GLU A 89 10.76 -33.91 -4.86
CA GLU A 89 9.71 -34.94 -4.80
C GLU A 89 9.23 -35.43 -6.17
N SER A 90 9.65 -34.79 -7.26
CA SER A 90 9.50 -35.34 -8.60
C SER A 90 10.37 -36.59 -8.86
N SER A 91 11.18 -37.03 -7.88
CA SER A 91 12.22 -38.05 -8.10
C SER A 91 12.14 -39.32 -7.23
N LEU A 92 11.72 -39.30 -5.96
CA LEU A 92 12.12 -40.39 -5.04
C LEU A 92 11.13 -40.88 -3.95
N GLY A 93 9.88 -40.43 -3.89
CA GLY A 93 8.76 -41.11 -3.18
C GLY A 93 9.01 -41.77 -1.81
N TRP A 94 9.11 -40.97 -0.73
CA TRP A 94 9.10 -41.48 0.67
C TRP A 94 8.00 -40.80 1.51
N ARG A 95 7.36 -41.56 2.41
CA ARG A 95 6.30 -41.10 3.32
C ARG A 95 6.73 -41.32 4.77
N TRP A 96 6.59 -40.31 5.63
CA TRP A 96 6.87 -40.42 7.07
C TRP A 96 5.63 -40.21 7.93
N SER A 97 5.58 -40.94 9.05
CA SER A 97 4.46 -41.10 9.97
C SER A 97 4.92 -40.85 11.40
N SER A 98 4.70 -39.65 11.93
CA SER A 98 4.44 -39.35 13.36
C SER A 98 4.57 -37.85 13.63
N TYR A 99 3.53 -37.25 14.22
CA TYR A 99 3.48 -35.85 14.66
C TYR A 99 4.24 -35.59 15.99
N GLY A 100 4.92 -36.60 16.56
CA GLY A 100 5.58 -36.53 17.87
C GLY A 100 6.95 -35.85 17.90
N GLU A 101 7.64 -35.72 16.77
CA GLU A 101 8.99 -35.11 16.68
C GLU A 101 8.97 -33.59 16.41
N LEU A 102 7.79 -33.04 16.07
CA LEU A 102 7.56 -31.61 15.84
C LEU A 102 7.70 -30.75 17.11
N LEU A 103 7.51 -31.34 18.30
CA LEU A 103 7.62 -30.64 19.58
C LEU A 103 9.08 -30.44 20.04
N GLY A 104 10.03 -31.21 19.49
CA GLY A 104 11.47 -31.03 19.72
C GLY A 104 12.08 -29.86 18.93
N CYS A 105 11.58 -29.60 17.70
CA CYS A 105 11.99 -28.48 16.85
C CYS A 105 11.46 -27.12 17.32
N ALA A 106 10.47 -27.09 18.23
CA ALA A 106 9.83 -25.86 18.73
C ALA A 106 10.74 -25.02 19.66
N ARG A 107 11.91 -25.53 20.06
CA ARG A 107 12.99 -24.71 20.63
C ARG A 107 13.78 -24.02 19.50
N ARG A 108 13.16 -22.99 18.92
CA ARG A 108 13.80 -21.74 18.48
C ARG A 108 15.19 -21.91 17.85
N CYS A 109 15.28 -21.98 16.53
CA CYS A 109 16.53 -21.58 15.90
C CYS A 109 16.70 -20.07 16.12
N LYS A 110 17.33 -19.70 17.25
CA LYS A 110 17.64 -18.32 17.65
C LYS A 110 18.30 -17.58 16.50
N ARG A 111 19.16 -18.28 15.77
CA ARG A 111 19.81 -17.85 14.53
C ARG A 111 18.81 -17.43 13.46
N PHE A 112 17.86 -18.26 13.05
CA PHE A 112 16.83 -17.85 12.06
C PHE A 112 15.97 -16.67 12.53
N ARG A 113 15.65 -16.60 13.82
CA ARG A 113 14.93 -15.45 14.38
C ARG A 113 15.75 -14.16 14.33
N GLU A 114 17.06 -14.25 14.57
CA GLU A 114 18.00 -13.13 14.48
C GLU A 114 18.25 -12.72 13.02
N LEU A 115 18.38 -13.69 12.10
CA LEU A 115 18.55 -13.45 10.67
C LEU A 115 17.27 -12.94 10.01
N GLY A 116 16.08 -13.37 10.45
CA GLY A 116 14.80 -12.81 10.00
C GLY A 116 14.60 -11.35 10.42
N GLN A 117 15.39 -10.89 11.38
CA GLN A 117 15.46 -9.52 11.84
C GLN A 117 16.53 -8.68 11.12
N ASN A 118 17.27 -9.28 10.19
CA ASN A 118 18.27 -8.61 9.37
C ASN A 118 17.63 -7.53 8.48
N LYS A 119 18.33 -6.40 8.31
CA LYS A 119 17.87 -5.28 7.48
C LYS A 119 17.53 -5.71 6.06
N VAL A 120 18.28 -6.62 5.44
CA VAL A 120 18.01 -7.08 4.07
C VAL A 120 16.66 -7.79 3.97
N VAL A 121 16.32 -8.62 4.97
CA VAL A 121 15.02 -9.30 5.04
C VAL A 121 13.90 -8.29 5.24
N LEU A 122 14.06 -7.38 6.20
CA LEU A 122 13.07 -6.35 6.53
C LEU A 122 12.82 -5.38 5.36
N ALA A 123 13.86 -5.03 4.61
CA ALA A 123 13.78 -4.20 3.42
C ALA A 123 12.91 -4.83 2.32
N LYS A 124 12.85 -6.17 2.26
CA LYS A 124 12.10 -6.93 1.25
C LYS A 124 10.70 -7.38 1.69
N VAL A 125 10.29 -7.14 2.94
CA VAL A 125 8.97 -7.58 3.44
C VAL A 125 7.84 -7.11 2.52
N SER A 126 6.97 -8.03 2.13
CA SER A 126 5.90 -7.76 1.17
C SER A 126 4.86 -6.76 1.71
N PRO A 127 4.21 -5.98 0.83
CA PRO A 127 3.15 -5.05 1.23
C PRO A 127 1.99 -5.73 1.99
N ARG A 128 1.73 -7.01 1.70
CA ARG A 128 0.67 -7.77 2.38
C ARG A 128 1.02 -8.07 3.84
N CYS A 129 2.29 -8.34 4.13
CA CYS A 129 2.76 -8.51 5.50
C CYS A 129 2.77 -7.18 6.28
N LEU A 130 2.91 -6.05 5.59
CA LEU A 130 2.88 -4.72 6.21
C LEU A 130 1.45 -4.19 6.44
N ALA A 131 0.43 -4.79 5.81
CA ALA A 131 -0.96 -4.32 5.81
C ALA A 131 -1.69 -4.51 7.17
N VAL A 132 -1.21 -3.82 8.20
CA VAL A 132 -1.81 -3.77 9.54
C VAL A 132 -3.20 -3.12 9.45
N ARG A 133 -4.17 -3.64 10.21
CA ARG A 133 -5.52 -3.07 10.34
C ARG A 133 -5.58 -2.12 11.52
N ALA A 134 -6.43 -1.08 11.47
CA ALA A 134 -6.53 -0.09 12.55
C ALA A 134 -6.94 -0.74 13.88
N LYS A 135 -7.89 -1.69 13.85
CA LYS A 135 -8.32 -2.47 15.03
C LYS A 135 -7.21 -3.31 15.69
N SER A 136 -6.14 -3.61 14.94
CA SER A 136 -4.99 -4.39 15.40
C SER A 136 -3.74 -3.54 15.63
N TRP A 137 -3.89 -2.20 15.58
CA TRP A 137 -2.79 -1.30 15.84
C TRP A 137 -2.29 -1.46 17.27
N SER A 138 -0.98 -1.61 17.42
CA SER A 138 -0.31 -1.85 18.71
C SER A 138 1.14 -1.38 18.62
N ASP A 139 1.80 -1.21 19.78
CA ASP A 139 3.22 -0.85 19.83
C ASP A 139 4.10 -1.84 19.07
N SER A 140 3.72 -3.12 19.06
CA SER A 140 4.45 -4.16 18.33
C SER A 140 4.30 -4.00 16.82
N ALA A 141 3.10 -3.66 16.34
CA ALA A 141 2.87 -3.37 14.92
C ALA A 141 3.61 -2.10 14.48
N HIS A 142 3.58 -1.04 15.30
CA HIS A 142 4.35 0.18 15.06
C HIS A 142 5.84 -0.12 15.00
N ARG A 143 6.41 -0.79 16.02
CA ARG A 143 7.84 -1.17 16.04
C ARG A 143 8.23 -2.01 14.83
N PHE A 144 7.38 -2.93 14.40
CA PHE A 144 7.64 -3.74 13.20
C PHE A 144 7.70 -2.89 11.92
N LEU A 145 6.71 -2.02 11.69
CA LEU A 145 6.71 -1.10 10.55
C LEU A 145 7.90 -0.14 10.60
N GLN A 146 8.24 0.37 11.79
CA GLN A 146 9.39 1.25 11.98
C GLN A 146 10.69 0.57 11.57
N ARG A 147 10.90 -0.68 12.01
CA ARG A 147 12.10 -1.44 11.63
C ARG A 147 12.18 -1.72 10.13
N CYS A 148 11.05 -1.98 9.47
CA CYS A 148 11.01 -2.15 8.02
C CYS A 148 11.34 -0.84 7.31
N ALA A 149 10.80 0.29 7.79
CA ALA A 149 11.10 1.62 7.27
C ALA A 149 12.58 1.99 7.46
N ASP A 150 13.16 1.74 8.64
CA ASP A 150 14.58 1.96 8.95
C ASP A 150 15.51 1.06 8.11
N ALA A 151 15.02 -0.09 7.67
CA ALA A 151 15.70 -0.98 6.73
C ALA A 151 15.58 -0.52 5.26
N GLY A 152 14.80 0.53 4.97
CA GLY A 152 14.61 1.07 3.63
C GLY A 152 13.43 0.48 2.85
N ASN A 153 12.52 -0.25 3.51
CA ASN A 153 11.31 -0.76 2.86
C ASN A 153 10.37 0.42 2.51
N LEU A 154 10.16 0.65 1.21
CA LEU A 154 9.41 1.81 0.74
C LEU A 154 7.92 1.73 1.11
N ASP A 155 7.30 0.55 1.06
CA ASP A 155 5.90 0.35 1.44
C ASP A 155 5.70 0.62 2.94
N ALA A 156 6.65 0.21 3.78
CA ALA A 156 6.62 0.49 5.21
C ALA A 156 6.80 1.99 5.50
N CYS A 157 7.73 2.65 4.81
CA CYS A 157 7.90 4.11 4.87
C CYS A 157 6.61 4.83 4.49
N TYR A 158 5.96 4.42 3.39
CA TYR A 158 4.71 5.04 2.96
C TYR A 158 3.57 4.81 3.96
N LEU A 159 3.34 3.55 4.37
CA LEU A 159 2.27 3.20 5.31
C LEU A 159 2.45 3.89 6.66
N LEU A 160 3.62 3.77 7.28
CA LEU A 160 3.90 4.39 8.56
C LEU A 160 3.89 5.92 8.47
N GLY A 161 4.34 6.47 7.34
CA GLY A 161 4.28 7.90 7.05
C GLY A 161 2.84 8.42 7.03
N MET A 162 1.93 7.72 6.33
CA MET A 162 0.50 8.04 6.30
C MET A 162 -0.14 7.97 7.70
N ILE A 163 0.15 6.92 8.47
CA ILE A 163 -0.37 6.75 9.85
C ILE A 163 0.14 7.87 10.76
N ARG A 164 1.45 8.15 10.76
CA ARG A 164 2.02 9.23 11.59
C ARG A 164 1.49 10.60 11.22
N PHE A 165 1.29 10.85 9.93
CA PHE A 165 0.84 12.14 9.42
C PHE A 165 -0.62 12.42 9.79
N TYR A 166 -1.53 11.47 9.51
CA TYR A 166 -2.96 11.69 9.65
C TYR A 166 -3.52 11.22 11.01
N CYS A 167 -3.04 10.11 11.56
CA CYS A 167 -3.62 9.48 12.75
C CYS A 167 -2.93 9.90 14.05
N LEU A 168 -1.60 9.98 14.07
CA LEU A 168 -0.82 10.19 15.29
C LEU A 168 -0.38 11.65 15.52
N GLY A 169 -0.82 12.58 14.66
CA GLY A 169 -0.44 14.01 14.76
C GLY A 169 1.04 14.32 14.52
N SER A 170 1.88 13.32 14.27
CA SER A 170 3.34 13.42 14.11
C SER A 170 3.73 13.81 12.67
N ARG A 171 3.12 14.90 12.18
CA ARG A 171 3.10 15.32 10.76
C ARG A 171 4.49 15.46 10.13
N GLY A 172 5.43 16.12 10.80
CA GLY A 172 6.79 16.28 10.28
C GLY A 172 7.48 14.94 10.02
N SER A 173 7.44 14.02 11.00
CA SER A 173 8.01 12.67 10.84
C SER A 173 7.25 11.83 9.80
N GLY A 174 5.93 11.98 9.72
CA GLY A 174 5.11 11.28 8.73
C GLY A 174 5.42 11.72 7.30
N ALA A 175 5.54 13.03 7.09
CA ALA A 175 5.94 13.61 5.81
C ALA A 175 7.35 13.17 5.40
N ALA A 176 8.31 13.13 6.34
CA ALA A 176 9.67 12.66 6.07
C ALA A 176 9.71 11.20 5.61
N LEU A 177 8.94 10.31 6.22
CA LEU A 177 8.85 8.91 5.81
C LEU A 177 8.21 8.75 4.41
N MET A 178 7.13 9.50 4.14
CA MET A 178 6.54 9.52 2.78
C MET A 178 7.53 10.09 1.76
N ALA A 179 8.31 11.10 2.13
CA ALA A 179 9.36 11.66 1.27
C ALA A 179 10.47 10.64 0.98
N ALA A 180 10.90 9.86 1.97
CA ALA A 180 11.86 8.77 1.77
C ALA A 180 11.32 7.71 0.78
N ALA A 181 10.06 7.29 0.96
CA ALA A 181 9.40 6.37 0.02
C ALA A 181 9.31 6.97 -1.39
N ALA A 182 8.95 8.26 -1.49
CA ALA A 182 8.85 8.96 -2.76
C ALA A 182 10.20 9.13 -3.47
N VAL A 183 11.28 9.44 -2.75
CA VAL A 183 12.65 9.46 -3.30
C VAL A 183 13.00 8.10 -3.90
N GLY A 184 12.67 7.01 -3.20
CA GLY A 184 12.82 5.63 -3.69
C GLY A 184 11.88 5.23 -4.84
N GLY A 185 10.98 6.10 -5.30
CA GLY A 185 10.09 5.82 -6.43
C GLY A 185 8.77 5.16 -6.06
N HIS A 186 8.35 5.21 -4.79
CA HIS A 186 7.01 4.74 -4.40
C HIS A 186 5.92 5.67 -4.93
N ARG A 187 5.13 5.17 -5.89
CA ARG A 187 4.18 5.98 -6.66
C ARG A 187 3.03 6.54 -5.81
N GLU A 188 2.52 5.77 -4.85
CA GLU A 188 1.45 6.15 -3.94
C GLU A 188 1.92 7.20 -2.92
N ALA A 189 3.18 7.12 -2.46
CA ALA A 189 3.79 8.15 -1.62
C ALA A 189 3.97 9.46 -2.38
N LEU A 190 4.46 9.40 -3.62
CA LEU A 190 4.55 10.57 -4.51
C LEU A 190 3.20 11.26 -4.69
N TYR A 191 2.16 10.49 -4.97
CA TYR A 191 0.81 11.02 -5.13
C TYR A 191 0.24 11.60 -3.82
N SER A 192 0.51 10.95 -2.68
CA SER A 192 0.07 11.44 -1.37
C SER A 192 0.74 12.77 -1.02
N LEU A 193 2.04 12.90 -1.25
CA LEU A 193 2.75 14.17 -1.10
C LEU A 193 2.22 15.23 -2.06
N ALA A 194 1.87 14.88 -3.31
CA ALA A 194 1.28 15.83 -4.24
C ALA A 194 -0.03 16.43 -3.69
N VAL A 195 -0.90 15.58 -3.13
CA VAL A 195 -2.15 16.04 -2.50
C VAL A 195 -1.87 16.91 -1.28
N ILE A 196 -0.88 16.54 -0.45
CA ILE A 196 -0.44 17.36 0.68
C ILE A 196 0.02 18.74 0.18
N GLN A 197 0.79 18.82 -0.90
CA GLN A 197 1.28 20.09 -1.45
C GLN A 197 0.17 20.95 -2.07
N PHE A 198 -0.75 20.35 -2.82
CA PHE A 198 -1.89 21.09 -3.38
C PHE A 198 -2.82 21.66 -2.32
N ASN A 199 -2.97 20.94 -1.22
CA ASN A 199 -3.81 21.37 -0.13
C ASN A 199 -3.04 22.18 0.91
N GLY A 200 -1.71 22.09 1.02
CA GLY A 200 -0.95 22.61 2.16
C GLY A 200 -1.24 21.82 3.45
N SER A 201 -1.57 20.53 3.33
CA SER A 201 -2.01 19.71 4.47
C SER A 201 -0.94 19.68 5.57
N GLY A 202 -1.37 19.74 6.81
CA GLY A 202 -0.50 19.66 7.99
C GLY A 202 0.09 21.00 8.44
N GLY A 203 -0.05 22.05 7.62
CA GLY A 203 0.38 23.41 7.92
C GLY A 203 -0.71 24.46 7.64
N SER A 204 -0.29 25.68 7.31
CA SER A 204 -1.18 26.82 7.02
C SER A 204 -1.82 26.70 5.61
N LYS A 205 -2.74 27.61 5.27
CA LYS A 205 -3.30 27.68 3.91
C LYS A 205 -2.26 28.13 2.88
N ASP A 206 -1.27 28.90 3.30
CA ASP A 206 -0.25 29.49 2.45
C ASP A 206 0.92 28.53 2.18
N ASP A 207 0.99 27.42 2.92
CA ASP A 207 1.98 26.34 2.73
C ASP A 207 1.71 25.50 1.46
N ARG A 208 0.77 25.92 0.60
CA ARG A 208 0.48 25.26 -0.66
C ARG A 208 1.59 25.50 -1.67
N ASP A 209 2.22 24.43 -2.15
CA ASP A 209 3.12 24.48 -3.29
C ASP A 209 2.52 23.75 -4.48
N LEU A 210 1.82 24.50 -5.33
CA LEU A 210 1.16 23.95 -6.51
C LEU A 210 2.16 23.40 -7.53
N ARG A 211 3.35 24.02 -7.63
CA ARG A 211 4.39 23.60 -8.57
C ARG A 211 5.01 22.29 -8.12
N ALA A 212 5.35 22.17 -6.83
CA ALA A 212 5.82 20.92 -6.26
C ALA A 212 4.74 19.82 -6.36
N GLY A 213 3.48 20.14 -6.08
CA GLY A 213 2.36 19.21 -6.23
C GLY A 213 2.26 18.65 -7.65
N ALA A 214 2.29 19.52 -8.66
CA ALA A 214 2.23 19.10 -10.06
C ALA A 214 3.46 18.29 -10.50
N ALA A 215 4.67 18.66 -10.03
CA ALA A 215 5.89 17.89 -10.29
C ALA A 215 5.84 16.48 -9.68
N LEU A 216 5.34 16.36 -8.45
CA LEU A 216 5.11 15.07 -7.78
C LEU A 216 4.07 14.22 -8.54
N CYS A 217 2.99 14.84 -9.01
CA CYS A 217 2.00 14.18 -9.87
C CYS A 217 2.64 13.66 -11.16
N ALA A 218 3.47 14.47 -11.83
CA ALA A 218 4.17 14.04 -13.04
C ALA A 218 5.08 12.83 -12.79
N ARG A 219 5.84 12.85 -11.69
CA ARG A 219 6.71 11.73 -11.30
C ARG A 219 5.92 10.47 -10.92
N ALA A 220 4.81 10.60 -10.20
CA ALA A 220 3.92 9.47 -9.91
C ALA A 220 3.28 8.90 -11.19
N ALA A 221 2.85 9.78 -12.11
CA ALA A 221 2.23 9.41 -13.38
C ALA A 221 3.19 8.66 -14.32
N SER A 222 4.46 9.06 -14.37
CA SER A 222 5.50 8.34 -15.12
C SER A 222 5.77 6.94 -14.57
N LEU A 223 5.52 6.73 -13.27
CA LEU A 223 5.58 5.42 -12.59
C LEU A 223 4.25 4.65 -12.64
N GLY A 224 3.30 5.10 -13.46
CA GLY A 224 2.05 4.40 -13.71
C GLY A 224 0.88 4.73 -12.76
N HIS A 225 1.02 5.70 -11.85
CA HIS A 225 -0.07 6.06 -10.94
C HIS A 225 -1.20 6.77 -11.68
N VAL A 226 -2.36 6.12 -11.78
CA VAL A 226 -3.50 6.59 -12.60
C VAL A 226 -4.13 7.88 -12.04
N ASP A 227 -4.31 7.98 -10.72
CA ASP A 227 -4.89 9.21 -10.13
C ASP A 227 -3.96 10.42 -10.26
N ALA A 228 -2.64 10.23 -10.11
CA ALA A 228 -1.67 11.29 -10.34
C ALA A 228 -1.65 11.76 -11.80
N LEU A 229 -1.79 10.82 -12.76
CA LEU A 229 -1.93 11.13 -14.17
C LEU A 229 -3.19 11.97 -14.44
N ARG A 230 -4.31 11.63 -13.80
CA ARG A 230 -5.56 12.40 -13.87
C ARG A 230 -5.41 13.80 -13.28
N GLU A 231 -4.80 13.91 -12.10
CA GLU A 231 -4.52 15.21 -11.48
C GLU A 231 -3.65 16.08 -12.36
N LEU A 232 -2.58 15.53 -12.95
CA LEU A 232 -1.72 16.27 -13.87
C LEU A 232 -2.49 16.76 -15.09
N GLY A 233 -3.40 15.94 -15.63
CA GLY A 233 -4.29 16.33 -16.73
C GLY A 233 -5.13 17.56 -16.39
N HIS A 234 -5.70 17.62 -15.18
CA HIS A 234 -6.41 18.81 -14.71
C HIS A 234 -5.47 20.00 -14.47
N CYS A 235 -4.29 19.77 -13.89
CA CYS A 235 -3.30 20.82 -13.67
C CYS A 235 -2.92 21.52 -14.98
N LEU A 236 -2.72 20.76 -16.07
CA LEU A 236 -2.43 21.31 -17.40
C LEU A 236 -3.63 22.06 -17.99
N GLN A 237 -4.86 21.59 -17.81
CA GLN A 237 -6.03 22.30 -18.34
C GLN A 237 -6.26 23.65 -17.64
N ASP A 238 -6.06 23.68 -16.32
CA ASP A 238 -6.36 24.85 -15.50
C ASP A 238 -5.15 25.81 -15.39
N GLY A 239 -3.94 25.36 -15.75
CA GLY A 239 -2.70 26.09 -15.44
C GLY A 239 -2.35 26.05 -13.95
N TYR A 240 -2.75 25.00 -13.25
CA TYR A 240 -2.59 24.86 -11.81
C TYR A 240 -1.21 24.29 -11.46
N GLY A 241 -0.28 25.17 -11.06
CA GLY A 241 1.11 24.80 -10.73
C GLY A 241 2.02 24.53 -11.93
N VAL A 242 1.46 24.49 -13.14
CA VAL A 242 2.17 24.26 -14.42
C VAL A 242 1.63 25.21 -15.49
N ARG A 243 2.37 25.35 -16.59
CA ARG A 243 1.88 26.11 -17.76
C ARG A 243 0.64 25.43 -18.34
N ARG A 244 -0.40 26.24 -18.61
CA ARG A 244 -1.65 25.75 -19.20
C ARG A 244 -1.42 25.14 -20.59
N SER A 245 -1.88 23.92 -20.78
CA SER A 245 -1.95 23.21 -22.08
C SER A 245 -3.22 22.37 -22.14
N LEU A 246 -4.21 22.84 -22.92
CA LEU A 246 -5.50 22.16 -23.05
C LEU A 246 -5.36 20.80 -23.76
N LEU A 247 -4.51 20.73 -24.80
CA LEU A 247 -4.32 19.52 -25.59
C LEU A 247 -3.64 18.42 -24.78
N ASP A 248 -2.51 18.74 -24.11
CA ASP A 248 -1.81 17.78 -23.27
C ASP A 248 -2.67 17.37 -22.08
N GLY A 249 -3.34 18.33 -21.44
CA GLY A 249 -4.25 18.04 -20.33
C GLY A 249 -5.37 17.08 -20.73
N ARG A 250 -6.01 17.28 -21.88
CA ARG A 250 -7.04 16.36 -22.41
C ARG A 250 -6.46 14.98 -22.71
N ARG A 251 -5.29 14.93 -23.34
CA ARG A 251 -4.59 13.67 -23.65
C ARG A 251 -4.33 12.85 -22.39
N LEU A 252 -3.81 13.46 -21.32
CA LEU A 252 -3.55 12.76 -20.06
C LEU A 252 -4.83 12.26 -19.39
N LEU A 253 -5.93 13.01 -19.43
CA LEU A 253 -7.21 12.54 -18.89
C LEU A 253 -7.77 11.34 -19.66
N ILE A 254 -7.68 11.35 -20.99
CA ILE A 254 -8.08 10.20 -21.83
C ILE A 254 -7.21 8.99 -21.47
N GLN A 255 -5.89 9.19 -21.34
CA GLN A 255 -4.96 8.13 -20.95
C GLN A 255 -5.26 7.57 -19.56
N ALA A 256 -5.61 8.41 -18.58
CA ALA A 256 -5.99 7.96 -17.24
C ALA A 256 -7.24 7.08 -17.27
N ASN A 257 -8.27 7.49 -18.02
CA ASN A 257 -9.49 6.71 -18.18
C ASN A 257 -9.23 5.38 -18.92
N ALA A 258 -8.38 5.37 -19.93
CA ALA A 258 -7.99 4.15 -20.65
C ALA A 258 -7.25 3.16 -19.73
N ARG A 259 -6.30 3.65 -18.91
CA ARG A 259 -5.58 2.81 -17.95
C ARG A 259 -6.49 2.23 -16.86
N GLU A 260 -7.43 3.02 -16.36
CA GLU A 260 -8.43 2.57 -15.40
C GLU A 260 -9.34 1.48 -15.98
N LEU A 261 -9.82 1.67 -17.22
CA LEU A 261 -10.63 0.67 -17.92
C LEU A 261 -9.84 -0.63 -18.17
N ALA A 262 -8.58 -0.53 -18.60
CA ALA A 262 -7.72 -1.69 -18.80
C ALA A 262 -7.48 -2.49 -17.50
N ALA A 263 -7.25 -1.79 -16.38
CA ALA A 263 -7.11 -2.41 -15.07
C ALA A 263 -8.39 -3.16 -14.67
N ALA A 264 -9.55 -2.53 -14.87
CA ALA A 264 -10.84 -3.15 -14.57
C ALA A 264 -11.09 -4.43 -15.35
N VAL A 265 -10.91 -4.38 -16.67
CA VAL A 265 -11.13 -5.53 -17.57
C VAL A 265 -10.23 -6.70 -17.16
N THR A 266 -8.96 -6.42 -16.81
CA THR A 266 -8.00 -7.42 -16.34
C THR A 266 -8.43 -8.07 -15.02
N THR A 267 -8.92 -7.27 -14.07
CA THR A 267 -9.44 -7.78 -12.79
C THR A 267 -10.69 -8.63 -13.01
N SER A 268 -11.64 -8.15 -13.81
CA SER A 268 -12.86 -8.91 -14.14
C SER A 268 -12.55 -10.24 -14.84
N ALA A 269 -11.60 -10.26 -15.78
CA ALA A 269 -11.18 -11.49 -16.45
C ALA A 269 -10.51 -12.48 -15.48
N SER A 270 -9.78 -11.99 -14.49
CA SER A 270 -9.15 -12.81 -13.45
C SER A 270 -10.20 -13.40 -12.49
N LEU A 271 -11.19 -12.60 -12.10
CA LEU A 271 -12.32 -13.05 -11.28
C LEU A 271 -13.19 -14.07 -12.00
N LEU A 272 -13.49 -13.86 -13.29
CA LEU A 272 -14.24 -14.81 -14.11
C LEU A 272 -13.50 -16.14 -14.26
N ARG A 273 -12.18 -16.12 -14.46
CA ARG A 273 -11.35 -17.34 -14.48
C ARG A 273 -11.34 -18.07 -13.14
N ALA A 274 -11.22 -17.35 -12.04
CA ALA A 274 -11.30 -17.94 -10.70
C ALA A 274 -12.68 -18.55 -10.43
N ALA A 275 -13.75 -17.88 -10.86
CA ALA A 275 -15.12 -18.37 -10.73
C ALA A 275 -15.43 -19.57 -11.63
N ALA A 276 -14.83 -19.66 -12.83
CA ALA A 276 -15.01 -20.80 -13.73
C ALA A 276 -14.35 -22.09 -13.20
N GLY A 277 -13.34 -21.99 -12.33
CA GLY A 277 -12.74 -23.13 -11.62
C GLY A 277 -13.58 -23.65 -10.45
N SER A 278 -14.53 -22.85 -9.95
CA SER A 278 -15.52 -23.28 -8.96
C SER A 278 -16.85 -23.52 -9.66
N GLY A 279 -17.31 -24.78 -9.80
CA GLY A 279 -18.48 -25.18 -10.60
C GLY A 279 -19.87 -24.62 -10.21
N LYS A 280 -19.99 -23.37 -9.76
CA LYS A 280 -21.23 -22.65 -9.45
C LYS A 280 -21.25 -21.30 -10.19
N ALA A 281 -21.52 -21.34 -11.49
CA ALA A 281 -21.72 -20.14 -12.29
C ALA A 281 -23.15 -19.59 -12.10
N SER A 282 -23.32 -18.61 -11.20
CA SER A 282 -24.53 -17.78 -11.21
C SER A 282 -24.38 -16.72 -12.31
N ARG A 283 -25.08 -16.93 -13.43
CA ARG A 283 -25.23 -15.94 -14.51
C ARG A 283 -25.96 -14.72 -13.95
N ARG A 284 -25.24 -13.63 -13.64
CA ARG A 284 -25.84 -12.31 -13.47
C ARG A 284 -25.46 -11.41 -14.66
N HIS A 285 -26.52 -10.90 -15.27
CA HIS A 285 -26.60 -10.21 -16.55
C HIS A 285 -25.47 -9.21 -16.88
N SER A 286 -24.92 -9.40 -18.08
CA SER A 286 -24.18 -8.41 -18.86
C SER A 286 -25.14 -7.29 -19.29
N CYS A 287 -25.00 -6.10 -18.71
CA CYS A 287 -25.67 -4.90 -19.18
C CYS A 287 -24.63 -3.89 -19.69
N LEU A 288 -25.06 -3.15 -20.71
CA LEU A 288 -24.29 -2.49 -21.74
C LEU A 288 -23.46 -1.29 -21.25
N LEU A 289 -22.37 -1.04 -22.00
CA LEU A 289 -21.46 0.11 -22.17
C LEU A 289 -21.50 1.33 -21.18
N SER A 290 -22.61 1.75 -20.59
CA SER A 290 -22.66 2.78 -19.54
C SER A 290 -22.32 2.24 -18.14
N ASP A 291 -22.74 1.00 -17.84
CA ASP A 291 -22.49 0.34 -16.55
C ASP A 291 -21.06 -0.20 -16.43
N PHE A 292 -20.38 -0.35 -17.57
CA PHE A 292 -18.96 -0.69 -17.58
C PHE A 292 -18.18 0.35 -16.80
N GLY A 293 -18.47 1.65 -16.87
CA GLY A 293 -17.74 2.66 -16.09
C GLY A 293 -17.83 2.45 -14.57
N CYS A 294 -19.01 2.10 -14.05
CA CYS A 294 -19.25 1.91 -12.61
C CYS A 294 -18.77 0.54 -12.12
N ARG A 295 -19.05 -0.54 -12.87
CA ARG A 295 -18.57 -1.90 -12.55
C ARG A 295 -17.06 -2.04 -12.76
N ALA A 296 -16.51 -1.38 -13.78
CA ALA A 296 -15.07 -1.27 -13.98
C ALA A 296 -14.43 -0.45 -12.88
N ALA A 297 -15.00 0.69 -12.49
CA ALA A 297 -14.49 1.46 -11.35
C ALA A 297 -14.60 0.68 -10.03
N ALA A 298 -15.66 -0.08 -9.80
CA ALA A 298 -15.80 -0.93 -8.61
C ALA A 298 -14.88 -2.18 -8.63
N ALA A 299 -14.60 -2.75 -9.82
CA ALA A 299 -13.67 -3.88 -9.98
C ALA A 299 -12.19 -3.45 -10.11
N ALA A 300 -11.91 -2.25 -10.63
CA ALA A 300 -10.59 -1.61 -10.67
C ALA A 300 -10.25 -0.87 -9.38
N ALA A 301 -11.26 -0.44 -8.61
CA ALA A 301 -11.14 -0.21 -7.17
C ALA A 301 -10.97 -1.54 -6.45
N GLY A 302 -9.99 -2.33 -6.90
CA GLY A 302 -9.43 -3.43 -6.14
C GLY A 302 -9.11 -2.97 -4.73
N GLU A 303 -8.89 -3.94 -3.85
CA GLU A 303 -8.72 -3.70 -2.42
C GLU A 303 -7.92 -2.42 -2.15
N ALA A 304 -8.56 -1.42 -1.52
CA ALA A 304 -7.95 -0.13 -1.27
C ALA A 304 -6.56 -0.32 -0.68
N HIS A 305 -5.61 0.50 -1.14
CA HIS A 305 -4.23 0.46 -0.65
C HIS A 305 -4.23 0.38 0.89
N ALA A 306 -3.37 -0.47 1.47
CA ALA A 306 -3.38 -0.77 2.90
C ALA A 306 -3.42 0.50 3.78
N ALA A 307 -2.66 1.53 3.40
CA ALA A 307 -2.70 2.84 4.03
C ALA A 307 -4.10 3.49 4.04
N ASN A 308 -4.78 3.59 2.89
CA ASN A 308 -6.12 4.19 2.84
C ASN A 308 -7.12 3.36 3.64
N ARG A 309 -7.02 2.04 3.55
CA ARG A 309 -7.86 1.11 4.32
C ARG A 309 -7.70 1.32 5.83
N PHE A 310 -6.45 1.46 6.28
CA PHE A 310 -6.14 1.81 7.67
C PHE A 310 -6.78 3.15 8.06
N LEU A 311 -6.65 4.19 7.24
CA LEU A 311 -7.25 5.50 7.54
C LEU A 311 -8.78 5.43 7.65
N VAL A 312 -9.45 4.74 6.72
CA VAL A 312 -10.90 4.53 6.74
C VAL A 312 -11.32 3.87 8.05
N GLU A 313 -10.65 2.78 8.44
CA GLU A 313 -10.98 2.08 9.69
C GLU A 313 -10.67 2.90 10.94
N TRP A 314 -9.54 3.61 10.94
CA TRP A 314 -9.10 4.43 12.06
C TRP A 314 -10.15 5.49 12.39
N PHE A 315 -10.54 6.29 11.41
CA PHE A 315 -11.52 7.38 11.60
C PHE A 315 -12.97 6.89 11.69
N ALA A 316 -13.28 5.68 11.25
CA ALA A 316 -14.56 5.03 11.57
C ALA A 316 -14.64 4.61 13.05
N SER A 317 -13.53 4.19 13.65
CA SER A 317 -13.47 3.80 15.07
C SER A 317 -13.34 4.97 16.03
N GLN A 318 -12.81 6.10 15.55
CA GLN A 318 -12.57 7.32 16.31
C GLN A 318 -13.01 8.53 15.47
N PRO A 319 -14.30 8.91 15.53
CA PRO A 319 -14.81 10.03 14.75
C PRO A 319 -14.07 11.33 15.07
N LEU A 320 -13.75 12.11 14.04
CA LEU A 320 -13.13 13.43 14.18
C LEU A 320 -14.00 14.33 15.07
N GLY A 321 -13.47 14.73 16.24
CA GLY A 321 -14.18 15.56 17.22
C GLY A 321 -14.69 14.83 18.46
N ALA A 322 -14.47 13.51 18.58
CA ALA A 322 -14.62 12.82 19.87
C ALA A 322 -13.38 13.13 20.74
N GLU A 323 -13.52 14.01 21.73
CA GLU A 323 -12.45 14.42 22.64
C GLU A 323 -11.75 13.22 23.27
N SER A 324 -10.51 12.95 22.87
CA SER A 324 -9.64 11.96 23.53
C SER A 324 -8.16 12.16 23.22
N SER A 325 -7.57 13.27 23.67
CA SER A 325 -6.20 13.31 24.23
C SER A 325 -5.86 14.67 24.84
N PRO A 326 -5.03 14.72 25.90
CA PRO A 326 -4.70 15.94 26.62
C PRO A 326 -3.66 16.74 25.83
N ALA A 327 -4.10 17.81 25.16
CA ALA A 327 -3.21 18.86 24.69
C ALA A 327 -3.14 19.99 25.73
N PRO A 328 -2.01 20.72 25.84
CA PRO A 328 -1.87 21.81 26.80
C PRO A 328 -2.83 22.96 26.48
N ALA A 329 -3.14 23.73 27.52
CA ALA A 329 -4.18 24.76 27.63
C ALA A 329 -4.39 25.72 26.43
N PRO A 330 -5.63 26.22 26.24
CA PRO A 330 -6.03 27.01 25.08
C PRO A 330 -5.63 28.49 25.18
N ALA A 331 -5.34 29.11 24.04
CA ALA A 331 -5.41 30.56 23.86
C ALA A 331 -6.84 30.95 23.42
N PRO A 332 -7.37 32.12 23.81
CA PRO A 332 -8.81 32.37 23.76
C PRO A 332 -9.31 32.95 22.43
N ALA A 333 -10.62 32.73 22.23
CA ALA A 333 -11.58 33.53 21.45
C ALA A 333 -11.62 33.37 19.92
N ALA A 334 -12.51 32.49 19.47
CA ALA A 334 -13.72 32.88 18.72
C ALA A 334 -14.71 31.70 18.72
N ALA A 335 -15.87 31.88 19.33
CA ALA A 335 -16.98 30.95 19.23
C ALA A 335 -17.59 31.12 17.82
N GLU A 336 -17.37 30.14 16.95
CA GLU A 336 -17.87 30.12 15.56
C GLU A 336 -18.31 28.68 15.23
N GLU A 337 -19.41 28.58 14.48
CA GLU A 337 -20.36 27.47 14.42
C GLU A 337 -19.80 26.05 14.16
N GLY A 338 -20.52 25.07 14.72
CA GLY A 338 -20.23 23.64 14.75
C GLY A 338 -19.87 23.01 13.40
N GLY A 339 -18.63 22.57 13.28
CA GLY A 339 -18.18 21.74 12.16
C GLY A 339 -16.79 21.18 12.41
N GLY A 340 -16.70 19.95 12.91
CA GLY A 340 -15.43 19.24 13.07
C GLY A 340 -14.67 19.08 11.75
N LEU A 341 -13.41 18.62 11.85
CA LEU A 341 -12.62 18.23 10.67
C LEU A 341 -13.36 17.16 9.87
N ARG A 342 -13.33 17.26 8.54
CA ARG A 342 -14.11 16.38 7.66
C ARG A 342 -13.24 15.30 7.04
N LEU A 343 -13.85 14.17 6.69
CA LEU A 343 -13.21 13.16 5.84
C LEU A 343 -13.47 13.46 4.36
N CYS A 344 -12.57 12.99 3.50
CA CYS A 344 -12.81 12.94 2.06
C CYS A 344 -14.03 12.04 1.78
N SER A 345 -14.98 12.54 0.99
CA SER A 345 -16.23 11.83 0.67
C SER A 345 -16.04 10.60 -0.22
N HIS A 346 -14.85 10.40 -0.81
CA HIS A 346 -14.55 9.12 -1.45
C HIS A 346 -14.29 8.05 -0.39
N ALA A 347 -15.23 7.10 -0.25
CA ALA A 347 -15.22 6.09 0.82
C ALA A 347 -13.94 5.25 0.94
N LEU A 348 -13.18 5.07 -0.15
CA LEU A 348 -11.92 4.32 -0.16
C LEU A 348 -10.67 5.19 0.06
N CYS A 349 -10.83 6.49 0.32
CA CYS A 349 -9.73 7.43 0.55
C CYS A 349 -9.29 7.46 2.02
N GLY A 350 -10.24 7.66 2.94
CA GLY A 350 -9.99 7.76 4.38
C GLY A 350 -9.23 9.01 4.85
N ARG A 351 -8.75 9.88 3.96
CA ARG A 351 -7.99 11.08 4.35
C ARG A 351 -8.87 12.09 5.11
N PRO A 352 -8.47 12.52 6.31
CA PRO A 352 -9.09 13.63 7.02
C PRO A 352 -8.51 14.97 6.58
N GLU A 353 -9.31 16.02 6.73
CA GLU A 353 -8.81 17.38 6.78
C GLU A 353 -7.82 17.53 7.94
N THR A 354 -6.73 18.25 7.70
CA THR A 354 -5.77 18.63 8.74
C THR A 354 -6.06 20.01 9.33
N ARG A 355 -6.87 20.78 8.61
CA ARG A 355 -7.40 22.09 8.98
C ARG A 355 -8.80 22.27 8.38
N ARG A 356 -9.62 23.13 8.98
CA ARG A 356 -11.00 23.35 8.53
C ARG A 356 -11.04 23.87 7.09
N HIS A 357 -11.98 23.34 6.31
CA HIS A 357 -12.26 23.77 4.92
C HIS A 357 -11.02 23.66 4.01
N GLU A 358 -10.18 22.67 4.28
CA GLU A 358 -9.05 22.34 3.44
C GLU A 358 -9.49 21.70 2.12
N PHE A 359 -10.52 20.86 2.18
CA PHE A 359 -10.98 20.08 1.05
C PHE A 359 -11.90 20.87 0.13
N ARG A 360 -11.84 20.52 -1.15
CA ARG A 360 -12.67 21.15 -2.19
C ARG A 360 -14.09 20.58 -2.08
N ARG A 361 -15.10 21.45 -2.13
CA ARG A 361 -16.50 21.03 -2.19
C ARG A 361 -16.91 20.74 -3.63
N CYS A 362 -17.87 19.84 -3.80
CA CYS A 362 -18.55 19.70 -5.10
C CYS A 362 -19.17 21.04 -5.48
N SER A 363 -18.88 21.54 -6.68
CA SER A 363 -19.38 22.84 -7.15
C SER A 363 -20.89 22.87 -7.40
N VAL A 364 -21.52 21.70 -7.53
CA VAL A 364 -22.96 21.58 -7.79
C VAL A 364 -23.75 21.56 -6.48
N CYS A 365 -23.46 20.59 -5.61
CA CYS A 365 -24.23 20.39 -4.38
C CYS A 365 -23.62 21.04 -3.15
N GLY A 366 -22.33 21.41 -3.15
CA GLY A 366 -21.64 21.97 -1.97
C GLY A 366 -21.51 21.04 -0.74
N VAL A 367 -22.21 19.90 -0.69
CA VAL A 367 -22.29 19.01 0.48
C VAL A 367 -21.03 18.16 0.66
N VAL A 368 -20.62 17.46 -0.40
CA VAL A 368 -19.49 16.52 -0.35
C VAL A 368 -18.16 17.24 -0.55
N ASN A 369 -17.09 16.70 0.06
CA ASN A 369 -15.77 17.32 0.13
C ASN A 369 -14.69 16.34 -0.35
N TYR A 370 -13.68 16.82 -1.06
CA TYR A 370 -12.65 15.99 -1.69
C TYR A 370 -11.25 16.52 -1.43
N CYS A 371 -10.34 15.62 -1.07
CA CYS A 371 -8.93 15.93 -0.93
C CYS A 371 -8.21 16.14 -2.27
N SER A 372 -8.81 15.67 -3.37
CA SER A 372 -8.24 15.71 -4.72
C SER A 372 -9.34 15.63 -5.79
N ARG A 373 -9.11 16.15 -6.99
CA ARG A 373 -10.01 16.01 -8.15
C ARG A 373 -10.15 14.55 -8.58
N ALA A 374 -9.12 13.73 -8.38
CA ALA A 374 -9.19 12.30 -8.65
C ALA A 374 -10.15 11.59 -7.69
N CYS A 375 -10.13 11.92 -6.39
CA CYS A 375 -11.15 11.42 -5.45
C CYS A 375 -12.56 11.88 -5.84
N GLN A 376 -12.72 13.13 -6.30
CA GLN A 376 -13.98 13.61 -6.84
C GLN A 376 -14.43 12.80 -8.06
N ALA A 377 -13.55 12.59 -9.04
CA ALA A 377 -13.85 11.82 -10.25
C ALA A 377 -14.22 10.36 -9.94
N LEU A 378 -13.51 9.71 -9.02
CA LEU A 378 -13.82 8.34 -8.59
C LEU A 378 -15.17 8.29 -7.86
N HIS A 379 -15.41 9.17 -6.89
CA HIS A 379 -16.69 9.21 -6.19
C HIS A 379 -17.86 9.54 -7.13
N TRP A 380 -17.66 10.45 -8.09
CA TRP A 380 -18.65 10.80 -9.12
C TRP A 380 -19.07 9.58 -9.93
N LYS A 381 -18.11 8.79 -10.39
CA LYS A 381 -18.37 7.55 -11.14
C LYS A 381 -19.06 6.48 -10.29
N MET A 382 -18.70 6.37 -9.01
CA MET A 382 -19.17 5.26 -8.17
C MET A 382 -20.56 5.49 -7.55
N ALA A 383 -20.87 6.70 -7.10
CA ALA A 383 -22.09 6.98 -6.35
C ALA A 383 -22.61 8.41 -6.54
N HIS A 384 -21.76 9.43 -6.37
CA HIS A 384 -22.22 10.80 -6.21
C HIS A 384 -23.04 11.35 -7.39
N LYS A 385 -22.76 10.91 -8.63
CA LYS A 385 -23.50 11.37 -9.82
C LYS A 385 -25.01 11.13 -9.71
N ALA A 386 -25.44 10.05 -9.04
CA ALA A 386 -26.86 9.74 -8.86
C ALA A 386 -27.52 10.53 -7.72
N GLU A 387 -26.73 11.00 -6.75
CA GLU A 387 -27.19 11.64 -5.51
C GLU A 387 -27.06 13.17 -5.53
N CYS A 388 -26.26 13.71 -6.46
CA CYS A 388 -25.90 15.13 -6.47
C CYS A 388 -27.08 16.01 -6.89
N THR A 389 -27.56 16.84 -5.95
CA THR A 389 -28.60 17.85 -6.17
C THR A 389 -28.05 19.28 -5.99
N PRO A 390 -28.41 20.26 -6.85
CA PRO A 390 -27.98 21.65 -6.68
C PRO A 390 -28.43 22.25 -5.34
N MET A 391 -27.58 23.07 -4.71
CA MET A 391 -27.89 23.69 -3.40
C MET A 391 -29.16 24.55 -3.43
N ASP A 392 -29.46 25.24 -4.54
CA ASP A 392 -30.58 26.18 -4.61
C ASP A 392 -31.95 25.49 -4.36
N ARG A 393 -32.10 24.23 -4.79
CA ARG A 393 -33.33 23.44 -4.56
C ARG A 393 -33.57 23.06 -3.10
N TRP A 394 -32.56 23.13 -2.23
CA TRP A 394 -32.73 22.89 -0.79
C TRP A 394 -33.39 24.08 -0.08
N LEU A 395 -33.14 25.30 -0.55
CA LEU A 395 -33.76 26.51 0.02
C LEU A 395 -35.25 26.61 -0.39
N ASP A 396 -35.60 26.14 -1.58
CA ASP A 396 -36.99 26.12 -2.05
C ASP A 396 -37.84 25.04 -1.36
N GLY A 397 -37.24 23.92 -0.95
CA GLY A 397 -37.92 22.83 -0.23
C GLY A 397 -38.23 23.15 1.23
N ALA A 398 -37.48 24.07 1.86
CA ALA A 398 -37.72 24.52 3.24
C ALA A 398 -38.79 25.62 3.34
N ASN A 399 -39.07 26.33 2.24
CA ASN A 399 -40.13 27.34 2.14
C ASN A 399 -41.46 26.82 1.59
N ALA A 400 -41.54 25.53 1.23
CA ALA A 400 -42.79 24.87 0.86
C ALA A 400 -43.60 24.43 2.09
N ASN A 401 -43.86 25.36 3.02
CA ASN A 401 -44.96 25.20 3.97
C ASN A 401 -46.11 26.08 3.43
N PRO A 402 -47.18 25.50 2.86
CA PRO A 402 -48.25 26.30 2.28
C PRO A 402 -49.00 26.97 3.44
N ASN A 403 -48.76 28.27 3.63
CA ASN A 403 -49.61 29.09 4.49
C ASN A 403 -51.00 29.17 3.82
N PRO A 404 -52.09 28.65 4.43
CA PRO A 404 -53.39 28.58 3.79
C PRO A 404 -54.11 29.93 3.66
N ASN A 405 -53.45 31.06 3.94
CA ASN A 405 -54.06 32.40 3.96
C ASN A 405 -53.40 33.45 3.05
N ALA A 406 -52.63 33.06 2.03
CA ALA A 406 -52.12 34.02 1.06
C ALA A 406 -53.18 34.30 -0.03
N VAL A 407 -53.91 35.40 0.15
CA VAL A 407 -54.91 35.94 -0.77
C VAL A 407 -54.27 36.30 -2.12
N ALA A 408 -54.96 35.94 -3.20
CA ALA A 408 -54.56 36.16 -4.58
C ALA A 408 -54.31 37.65 -4.91
N GLY A 409 -53.16 37.93 -5.52
CA GLY A 409 -52.85 39.18 -6.21
C GLY A 409 -52.21 38.84 -7.56
N ALA A 410 -53.00 38.96 -8.62
CA ALA A 410 -52.56 38.83 -10.01
C ALA A 410 -51.72 40.03 -10.45
N GLY A 411 -50.76 39.81 -11.35
CA GLY A 411 -50.06 40.90 -12.05
C GLY A 411 -48.83 40.44 -12.81
N ASP A 412 -48.98 40.27 -14.12
CA ASP A 412 -47.98 39.96 -15.14
C ASP A 412 -46.70 40.81 -15.07
N ALA A 413 -45.57 40.20 -15.43
CA ALA A 413 -44.72 40.67 -16.55
C ALA A 413 -43.53 39.72 -16.76
N ALA A 414 -43.44 39.20 -17.98
CA ALA A 414 -42.26 38.59 -18.57
C ALA A 414 -41.08 39.58 -18.59
N VAL A 415 -39.83 39.06 -18.70
CA VAL A 415 -38.80 39.45 -19.68
C VAL A 415 -37.39 38.97 -19.26
N VAL A 416 -36.86 38.09 -20.11
CA VAL A 416 -35.47 38.02 -20.65
C VAL A 416 -34.31 37.51 -19.78
N ALA A 417 -33.76 36.38 -20.24
CA ALA A 417 -32.44 35.85 -19.93
C ALA A 417 -31.31 36.72 -20.51
N PRO A 418 -30.07 36.55 -20.03
CA PRO A 418 -29.00 36.34 -21.00
C PRO A 418 -28.08 35.17 -20.66
N ALA A 419 -27.61 34.56 -21.74
CA ALA A 419 -26.50 33.63 -21.78
C ALA A 419 -25.18 34.31 -21.39
N LEU A 420 -24.32 33.58 -20.69
CA LEU A 420 -22.92 33.31 -21.04
C LEU A 420 -22.36 32.19 -20.17
#